data_AF-A0A2I0J3N2-F1
#
_entry.id   AF-A0A2I0J3N2-F1
#
_cell.length_a   1.000
_cell.length_b   1.000
_cell.length_c   1.000
_cell.angle_alpha   90.00
_cell.angle_beta   90.00
_cell.angle_gamma   90.00
#
_symmetry.space_group_name_H-M   'P 1'
#
loop_
_entity.id
_entity.type
_entity.pdbx_description
1 polymer ?
#
loop_
_entity_poly.entity_id
_entity_poly.type
_entity_poly.pdbx_seq_one_letter_code
_entity_poly.pdbx_strand_id
1 'polypeptide(L)'
;MAWYLSLESGQLWLPAQVYNRENGHAGFMLSCYDAKIGYDAKTDTFQARLRAPSVHTLPTELHVSDCLSSLRPNDHIEIQWRKSTEFPYGWWYGVVGHLETCNRNENYCDCQLSDTVILEFNQYPQESRWRRTVINRKGHREEGNEVNGFYGGVRKLYRHTEISTWKSLWPARTSQ
;
A
#
# COMPACT_ATOMS: atom_id res chain seq x y z
N MET A 1 22.77 18.16 -20.25
CA MET A 1 22.95 19.58 -19.87
C MET A 1 21.63 20.25 -19.48
N ALA A 2 20.57 20.24 -20.30
CA ALA A 2 19.30 20.92 -19.98
C ALA A 2 18.56 20.39 -18.72
N TRP A 3 18.64 19.09 -18.44
CA TRP A 3 18.00 18.47 -17.28
C TRP A 3 18.63 18.86 -15.94
N TYR A 4 19.96 19.03 -15.92
CA TYR A 4 20.71 19.44 -14.72
C TYR A 4 20.37 20.89 -14.33
N LEU A 5 20.36 21.80 -15.31
CA LEU A 5 19.93 23.19 -15.11
C LEU A 5 18.45 23.31 -14.69
N SER A 6 17.58 22.41 -15.18
CA SER A 6 16.16 22.40 -14.80
C SER A 6 15.92 21.86 -13.38
N LEU A 7 16.79 20.94 -12.92
CA LEU A 7 16.84 20.49 -11.52
C LEU A 7 17.35 21.61 -10.61
N GLU A 8 18.48 22.23 -10.94
CA GLU A 8 19.08 23.31 -10.13
C GLU A 8 18.21 24.58 -10.05
N SER A 9 17.41 24.87 -11.07
CA SER A 9 16.48 26.02 -11.08
C SER A 9 15.11 25.75 -10.45
N GLY A 10 14.83 24.50 -10.05
CA GLY A 10 13.57 24.08 -9.44
C GLY A 10 12.35 24.11 -10.37
N GLN A 11 12.57 24.11 -11.70
CA GLN A 11 11.50 24.19 -12.69
C GLN A 11 10.96 22.83 -13.15
N LEU A 12 11.57 21.73 -12.69
CA LEU A 12 11.25 20.38 -13.13
C LEU A 12 10.31 19.67 -12.16
N TRP A 13 9.17 19.18 -12.67
CA TRP A 13 8.26 18.27 -11.96
C TRP A 13 8.29 16.89 -12.62
N LEU A 14 8.71 15.86 -11.88
CA LEU A 14 8.86 14.50 -12.38
C LEU A 14 7.86 13.56 -11.70
N PRO A 15 7.26 12.60 -12.44
CA PRO A 15 6.48 11.55 -11.80
C PRO A 15 7.39 10.69 -10.93
N ALA A 16 6.95 10.41 -9.72
CA ALA A 16 7.65 9.60 -8.74
C ALA A 16 6.64 8.93 -7.79
N GLN A 17 7.11 7.94 -7.06
CA GLN A 17 6.35 7.31 -5.99
C GLN A 17 6.93 7.78 -4.66
N VAL A 18 6.10 8.42 -3.84
CA VAL A 18 6.49 8.88 -2.50
C VAL A 18 6.04 7.83 -1.51
N TYR A 19 7.02 7.24 -0.84
CA TYR A 19 6.80 6.29 0.24
C TYR A 19 6.98 7.04 1.56
N ASN A 20 5.89 7.23 2.31
CA ASN A 20 6.01 7.80 3.64
C ASN A 20 6.71 6.78 4.56
N ARG A 21 7.84 7.17 5.17
CA ARG A 21 8.64 6.39 6.11
C ARG A 21 9.04 7.29 7.28
N GLU A 22 8.27 7.31 8.37
CA GLU A 22 8.70 7.96 9.61
C GLU A 22 9.64 7.00 10.37
N ASN A 23 10.79 7.47 10.82
CA ASN A 23 11.63 6.64 11.69
C ASN A 23 11.13 6.84 13.14
N GLY A 24 10.63 5.78 13.79
CA GLY A 24 10.49 5.75 15.25
C GLY A 24 9.09 5.91 15.86
N HIS A 25 8.02 6.11 15.07
CA HIS A 25 6.65 6.02 15.60
C HIS A 25 6.01 4.69 15.21
N ALA A 26 5.85 3.83 16.22
CA ALA A 26 5.22 2.53 16.11
C ALA A 26 3.76 2.66 15.65
N GLY A 27 3.49 2.41 14.36
CA GLY A 27 2.15 2.09 13.89
C GLY A 27 1.74 2.69 12.56
N PHE A 28 2.53 3.57 11.96
CA PHE A 28 2.25 4.14 10.64
C PHE A 28 3.33 3.71 9.64
N MET A 29 3.11 3.98 8.36
CA MET A 29 4.05 3.81 7.25
C MET A 29 4.24 2.40 6.69
N LEU A 30 3.44 2.13 5.66
CA LEU A 30 3.94 2.12 4.29
C LEU A 30 2.82 2.63 3.39
N SER A 31 2.58 3.94 3.35
CA SER A 31 1.70 4.53 2.33
C SER A 31 2.53 4.96 1.14
N CYS A 32 2.24 4.37 -0.03
CA CYS A 32 2.74 4.84 -1.31
C CYS A 32 1.72 5.78 -1.93
N TYR A 33 2.22 6.91 -2.42
CA TYR A 33 1.47 7.81 -3.27
C TYR A 33 2.21 8.00 -4.58
N ASP A 34 1.51 7.85 -5.69
CA ASP A 34 2.01 8.38 -6.95
C ASP A 34 1.94 9.91 -6.86
N ALA A 35 3.02 10.60 -7.22
CA ALA A 35 3.13 12.04 -7.09
C ALA A 35 3.97 12.63 -8.22
N LYS A 36 3.78 13.92 -8.50
CA LYS A 36 4.81 14.72 -9.15
C LYS A 36 5.70 15.33 -8.07
N ILE A 37 6.99 15.10 -8.14
CA ILE A 37 7.97 15.72 -7.25
C ILE A 37 8.67 16.84 -8.00
N GLY A 38 8.73 18.01 -7.37
CA GLY A 38 9.55 19.13 -7.80
C GLY A 38 10.55 19.48 -6.71
N TYR A 39 11.76 19.88 -7.10
CA TYR A 39 12.75 20.42 -6.17
C TYR A 39 12.59 21.94 -6.09
N ASP A 40 12.54 22.50 -4.89
CA ASP A 40 12.58 23.95 -4.66
C ASP A 40 13.96 24.34 -4.14
N ALA A 41 14.77 24.94 -5.02
CA ALA A 41 16.14 25.36 -4.70
C ALA A 41 16.20 26.52 -3.69
N LYS A 42 15.12 27.29 -3.51
CA LYS A 42 15.11 28.41 -2.55
C LYS A 42 15.04 27.93 -1.11
N THR A 43 14.29 26.86 -0.88
CA THR A 43 14.09 26.27 0.45
C THR A 43 14.92 25.00 0.66
N ASP A 44 15.58 24.51 -0.39
CA ASP A 44 16.30 23.24 -0.42
C ASP A 44 15.41 22.05 0.00
N THR A 45 14.18 22.02 -0.54
CA THR A 45 13.19 20.99 -0.21
C THR A 45 12.53 20.40 -1.45
N PHE A 46 12.14 19.12 -1.37
CA PHE A 46 11.26 18.50 -2.36
C PHE A 46 9.79 18.73 -2.01
N GLN A 47 9.01 19.16 -3.00
CA GLN A 47 7.56 19.26 -2.91
C GLN A 47 6.91 18.12 -3.68
N ALA A 48 5.92 17.45 -3.07
CA ALA A 48 5.14 16.41 -3.73
C ALA A 48 3.72 16.90 -4.02
N ARG A 49 3.29 16.78 -5.27
CA ARG A 49 1.89 16.93 -5.70
C ARG A 49 1.34 15.53 -5.95
N LEU A 50 0.52 15.03 -5.02
CA LEU A 50 -0.09 13.71 -5.14
C LEU A 50 -0.88 13.62 -6.46
N ARG A 51 -0.70 12.52 -7.18
CA ARG A 51 -1.38 12.18 -8.42
C ARG A 51 -2.26 10.97 -8.17
N ALA A 52 -3.31 10.83 -8.98
CA ALA A 52 -4.03 9.56 -9.08
C ALA A 52 -3.02 8.42 -9.35
N PRO A 53 -3.13 7.29 -8.64
CA PRO A 53 -2.29 6.11 -8.84
C PRO A 53 -2.21 5.62 -10.30
N SER A 54 -1.35 4.65 -10.58
CA SER A 54 -1.29 3.92 -11.86
C SER A 54 -2.62 3.28 -12.29
N VAL A 55 -3.55 3.13 -11.35
CA VAL A 55 -4.97 2.88 -11.61
C VAL A 55 -5.67 4.22 -11.79
N HIS A 56 -6.49 4.39 -12.83
CA HIS A 56 -7.33 5.56 -13.09
C HIS A 56 -8.39 5.85 -12.00
N THR A 57 -7.99 5.98 -10.74
CA THR A 57 -8.81 6.25 -9.57
C THR A 57 -8.23 7.49 -8.89
N LEU A 58 -9.04 8.51 -8.62
CA LEU A 58 -8.52 9.71 -7.94
C LEU A 58 -8.02 9.35 -6.53
N PRO A 59 -7.07 10.11 -5.95
CA PRO A 59 -6.57 9.84 -4.59
C PRO A 59 -7.67 9.88 -3.50
N THR A 60 -8.81 10.50 -3.77
CA THR A 60 -9.98 10.58 -2.88
C THR A 60 -11.06 9.55 -3.19
N GLU A 61 -10.90 8.79 -4.28
CA GLU A 61 -11.87 7.80 -4.71
C GLU A 61 -11.48 6.40 -4.23
N LEU A 62 -12.48 5.66 -3.78
CA LEU A 62 -12.33 4.26 -3.44
C LEU A 62 -12.12 3.45 -4.73
N HIS A 63 -11.04 2.69 -4.79
CA HIS A 63 -10.75 1.80 -5.89
C HIS A 63 -11.74 0.63 -5.93
N VAL A 64 -12.26 0.34 -7.13
CA VAL A 64 -13.19 -0.78 -7.37
C VAL A 64 -12.39 -2.07 -7.49
N SER A 65 -12.43 -2.89 -6.44
CA SER A 65 -11.70 -4.16 -6.35
C SER A 65 -12.33 -5.25 -7.23
N ASP A 66 -11.84 -5.42 -8.45
CA ASP A 66 -12.29 -6.46 -9.39
C ASP A 66 -11.68 -7.85 -9.11
N CYS A 67 -10.61 -7.90 -8.31
CA CYS A 67 -9.82 -9.10 -8.07
C CYS A 67 -10.27 -9.96 -6.88
N LEU A 68 -11.18 -9.48 -6.01
CA LEU A 68 -11.47 -10.08 -4.70
C LEU A 68 -11.92 -11.55 -4.77
N SER A 69 -12.72 -11.92 -5.76
CA SER A 69 -13.20 -13.30 -5.96
C SER A 69 -12.08 -14.27 -6.36
N SER A 70 -10.98 -13.76 -6.92
CA SER A 70 -9.86 -14.55 -7.46
C SER A 70 -8.64 -14.61 -6.54
N LEU A 71 -8.66 -13.89 -5.40
CA LEU A 71 -7.53 -13.84 -4.47
C LEU A 71 -7.25 -15.23 -3.86
N ARG A 72 -5.99 -15.65 -3.88
CA ARG A 72 -5.49 -16.90 -3.31
C ARG A 72 -4.41 -16.60 -2.29
N PRO A 73 -4.20 -17.49 -1.30
CA PRO A 73 -3.06 -17.37 -0.42
C PRO A 73 -1.75 -17.17 -1.20
N ASN A 74 -0.88 -16.32 -0.65
CA ASN A 74 0.38 -15.84 -1.23
C ASN A 74 0.25 -14.85 -2.41
N ASP A 75 -0.96 -14.49 -2.84
CA ASP A 75 -1.12 -13.39 -3.78
C ASP A 75 -0.63 -12.08 -3.16
N HIS A 76 0.08 -11.29 -3.96
CA HIS A 76 0.53 -9.95 -3.59
C HIS A 76 -0.55 -8.93 -3.91
N ILE A 77 -0.81 -8.02 -2.98
CA ILE A 77 -1.86 -7.02 -3.12
C ILE A 77 -1.37 -5.64 -2.66
N GLU A 78 -2.09 -4.62 -3.10
CA GLU A 78 -2.16 -3.36 -2.38
C GLU A 78 -3.59 -3.10 -1.94
N ILE A 79 -3.73 -2.46 -0.77
CA ILE A 79 -4.99 -1.99 -0.24
C ILE A 79 -4.92 -0.49 0.03
N GLN A 80 -5.97 0.23 -0.34
CA GLN A 80 -6.12 1.63 0.01
C GLN A 80 -6.28 1.78 1.51
N TRP A 81 -5.59 2.75 2.09
CA TRP A 81 -5.70 3.13 3.49
C TRP A 81 -5.65 4.65 3.64
N ARG A 82 -6.42 5.22 4.57
CA ARG A 82 -6.35 6.62 4.98
C ARG A 82 -6.63 6.78 6.47
N LYS A 83 -6.10 7.85 7.07
CA LYS A 83 -6.28 8.12 8.51
C LYS A 83 -7.72 8.56 8.84
N SER A 84 -8.25 9.49 8.06
CA SER A 84 -9.62 9.97 8.16
C SER A 84 -10.15 10.33 6.78
N THR A 85 -11.44 10.62 6.68
CA THR A 85 -12.10 10.94 5.40
C THR A 85 -11.58 12.23 4.74
N GLU A 86 -10.91 13.10 5.51
CA GLU A 86 -10.29 14.34 5.04
C GLU A 86 -8.97 14.11 4.29
N PHE A 87 -8.34 12.95 4.47
CA PHE A 87 -7.07 12.60 3.82
C PHE A 87 -7.31 11.73 2.58
N PRO A 88 -6.47 11.88 1.53
CA PRO A 88 -6.48 10.97 0.41
C PRO A 88 -6.03 9.56 0.82
N TYR A 89 -6.44 8.56 0.04
CA TYR A 89 -5.93 7.20 0.17
C TYR A 89 -4.45 7.13 -0.23
N GLY A 90 -3.67 6.47 0.61
CA GLY A 90 -2.40 5.87 0.22
C GLY A 90 -2.56 4.36 0.01
N TRP A 91 -1.55 3.73 -0.58
CA TRP A 91 -1.55 2.29 -0.79
C TRP A 91 -0.62 1.58 0.17
N TRP A 92 -1.11 0.51 0.79
CA TRP A 92 -0.32 -0.40 1.63
C TRP A 92 -0.12 -1.71 0.91
N TYR A 93 1.12 -2.17 0.87
CA TYR A 93 1.46 -3.50 0.37
C TYR A 93 1.18 -4.58 1.40
N GLY A 94 0.58 -5.69 0.93
CA GLY A 94 0.34 -6.88 1.74
C GLY A 94 0.36 -8.16 0.91
N VAL A 95 0.15 -9.28 1.59
CA VAL A 95 -0.04 -10.60 0.98
C VAL A 95 -1.31 -11.24 1.50
N VAL A 96 -1.96 -12.03 0.66
CA VAL A 96 -3.11 -12.83 1.09
C VAL A 96 -2.62 -13.98 1.96
N GLY A 97 -3.08 -14.02 3.21
CA GLY A 97 -2.78 -15.07 4.17
C GLY A 97 -3.76 -16.24 4.09
N HIS A 98 -3.51 -17.22 4.95
CA HIS A 98 -4.44 -18.34 5.18
C HIS A 98 -5.44 -17.99 6.30
N LEU A 99 -6.61 -18.62 6.26
CA LEU A 99 -7.56 -18.61 7.38
C LEU A 99 -6.92 -19.23 8.62
N GLU A 100 -7.35 -18.81 9.81
CA GLU A 100 -6.82 -19.34 11.08
C GLU A 100 -7.13 -20.82 11.28
N THR A 101 -8.28 -21.27 10.77
CA THR A 101 -8.71 -22.67 10.78
C THR A 101 -8.03 -23.51 9.69
N CYS A 102 -7.27 -22.89 8.78
CA CYS A 102 -6.58 -23.62 7.72
C CYS A 102 -5.31 -24.26 8.27
N ASN A 103 -5.09 -25.53 7.90
CA ASN A 103 -3.86 -26.27 8.18
C ASN A 103 -2.62 -25.77 7.40
N ARG A 104 -2.75 -24.67 6.63
CA ARG A 104 -1.68 -24.06 5.81
C ARG A 104 -1.04 -25.03 4.83
N ASN A 105 -1.80 -26.02 4.34
CA ASN A 105 -1.31 -26.91 3.30
C ASN A 105 -1.15 -26.12 1.99
N GLU A 106 0.09 -25.96 1.54
CA GLU A 106 0.46 -25.16 0.37
C GLU A 106 -0.16 -25.67 -0.94
N ASN A 107 -0.53 -26.95 -1.01
CA ASN A 107 -1.04 -27.57 -2.23
C ASN A 107 -2.58 -27.73 -2.26
N TYR A 108 -3.24 -27.75 -1.11
CA TYR A 108 -4.67 -28.11 -0.99
C TYR A 108 -5.37 -27.34 0.13
N CYS A 109 -5.45 -26.02 0.02
CA CYS A 109 -6.25 -25.21 0.93
C CYS A 109 -7.51 -24.64 0.25
N ASP A 110 -8.63 -24.68 0.97
CA ASP A 110 -9.91 -24.14 0.51
C ASP A 110 -10.09 -22.66 0.87
N CYS A 111 -9.01 -21.97 1.28
CA CYS A 111 -9.06 -20.54 1.63
C CYS A 111 -9.55 -19.66 0.46
N GLN A 112 -9.34 -20.09 -0.78
CA GLN A 112 -9.86 -19.40 -1.96
C GLN A 112 -11.39 -19.47 -2.09
N LEU A 113 -12.02 -20.50 -1.52
CA LEU A 113 -13.47 -20.71 -1.59
C LEU A 113 -14.23 -19.99 -0.48
N SER A 114 -13.52 -19.59 0.59
CA SER A 114 -14.11 -18.82 1.68
C SER A 114 -14.37 -17.39 1.25
N ASP A 115 -15.51 -16.84 1.66
CA ASP A 115 -15.81 -15.42 1.53
C ASP A 115 -14.87 -14.55 2.38
N THR A 116 -14.22 -15.13 3.39
CA THR A 116 -13.27 -14.42 4.26
C THR A 116 -11.86 -14.47 3.67
N VAL A 117 -11.21 -13.31 3.58
CA VAL A 117 -9.81 -13.19 3.14
C VAL A 117 -9.00 -12.53 4.25
N ILE A 118 -7.89 -13.17 4.61
CA ILE A 118 -6.91 -12.58 5.53
C ILE A 118 -5.88 -11.83 4.69
N LEU A 119 -5.64 -10.56 5.01
CA LEU A 119 -4.53 -9.79 4.46
C LEU A 119 -3.45 -9.67 5.53
N GLU A 120 -2.21 -10.01 5.18
CA GLU A 120 -1.06 -9.95 6.06
C GLU A 120 -0.07 -8.87 5.61
N PHE A 121 0.35 -8.06 6.55
CA PHE A 121 1.28 -6.94 6.37
C PHE A 121 2.60 -7.29 7.03
N ASN A 122 3.44 -8.00 6.28
CA ASN A 122 4.63 -8.63 6.82
C ASN A 122 5.73 -7.67 7.30
N GLN A 123 5.61 -6.39 6.94
CA GLN A 123 6.42 -5.28 7.43
C GLN A 123 6.23 -5.00 8.93
N TYR A 124 5.10 -5.37 9.53
CA TYR A 124 4.85 -5.16 10.95
C TYR A 124 5.25 -6.39 11.78
N PRO A 125 5.68 -6.22 13.05
CA PRO A 125 5.90 -7.34 13.98
C PRO A 125 4.64 -8.19 14.18
N GLN A 126 4.79 -9.45 14.61
CA GLN A 126 3.65 -10.36 14.81
C GLN A 126 2.62 -9.83 15.82
N GLU A 127 3.08 -9.17 16.89
CA GLU A 127 2.23 -8.57 17.93
C GLU A 127 1.53 -7.26 17.50
N SER A 128 1.85 -6.74 16.31
CA SER A 128 1.26 -5.50 15.84
C SER A 128 -0.20 -5.70 15.47
N ARG A 129 -1.08 -4.84 15.98
CA ARG A 129 -2.49 -4.78 15.53
C ARG A 129 -2.63 -4.53 14.02
N TRP A 130 -1.59 -3.98 13.38
CA TRP A 130 -1.54 -3.71 11.95
C TRP A 130 -1.04 -4.89 11.12
N ARG A 131 -0.64 -6.00 11.76
CA ARG A 131 -0.06 -7.17 11.09
C ARG A 131 -1.06 -7.89 10.19
N ARG A 132 -2.34 -7.91 10.56
CA ARG A 132 -3.39 -8.63 9.85
C ARG A 132 -4.66 -7.81 9.80
N THR A 133 -5.36 -7.87 8.68
CA THR A 133 -6.76 -7.45 8.59
C THR A 133 -7.58 -8.51 7.89
N VAL A 134 -8.89 -8.46 8.08
CA VAL A 134 -9.85 -9.40 7.49
C VAL A 134 -10.79 -8.62 6.59
N ILE A 135 -10.98 -9.09 5.36
CA ILE A 135 -11.95 -8.52 4.42
C ILE A 135 -12.88 -9.62 3.89
N ASN A 136 -14.03 -9.22 3.38
CA ASN A 136 -14.98 -10.12 2.73
C ASN A 136 -14.88 -10.03 1.20
N ARG A 137 -14.85 -11.15 0.48
CA ARG A 137 -14.85 -11.14 -1.00
C ARG A 137 -16.13 -10.54 -1.59
N LYS A 138 -17.25 -10.69 -0.87
CA LYS A 138 -18.58 -10.27 -1.30
C LYS A 138 -18.89 -8.90 -0.70
N GLY A 139 -18.90 -7.89 -1.56
CA GLY A 139 -19.40 -6.56 -1.21
C GLY A 139 -18.50 -5.76 -0.27
N HIS A 140 -17.21 -6.10 -0.15
CA HIS A 140 -16.26 -5.28 0.60
C HIS A 140 -16.18 -3.87 -0.01
N ARG A 141 -16.22 -2.90 0.90
CA ARG A 141 -16.13 -1.46 0.64
C ARG A 141 -15.08 -0.89 1.58
N GLU A 142 -15.05 0.43 1.72
CA GLU A 142 -14.30 1.03 2.81
C GLU A 142 -14.87 0.59 4.17
N GLU A 143 -13.97 0.12 5.04
CA GLU A 143 -14.21 -0.28 6.41
C GLU A 143 -13.16 0.38 7.31
N GLY A 144 -13.47 0.53 8.60
CA GLY A 144 -12.54 1.10 9.57
C GLY A 144 -13.18 2.18 10.44
N ASN A 145 -12.33 2.95 11.13
CA ASN A 145 -12.74 4.00 12.05
C ASN A 145 -11.61 5.01 12.27
N GLU A 146 -11.90 6.13 12.94
CA GLU A 146 -10.92 7.20 13.21
C GLU A 146 -9.71 6.77 14.07
N VAL A 147 -9.81 5.65 14.81
CA VAL A 147 -8.73 5.15 15.67
C VAL A 147 -7.72 4.31 14.88
N ASN A 148 -8.22 3.53 13.91
CA ASN A 148 -7.42 2.59 13.12
C ASN A 148 -7.25 3.05 11.65
N GLY A 149 -7.84 4.18 11.29
CA GLY A 149 -8.00 4.57 9.90
C GLY A 149 -9.02 3.70 9.16
N PHE A 150 -9.18 4.05 7.90
CA PHE A 150 -10.09 3.42 6.96
C PHE A 150 -9.29 2.71 5.89
N TYR A 151 -9.73 1.52 5.50
CA TYR A 151 -9.15 0.72 4.43
C TYR A 151 -10.24 0.17 3.53
N GLY A 152 -9.93 -0.10 2.26
CA GLY A 152 -10.94 -0.58 1.34
C GLY A 152 -10.37 -1.12 0.04
N GLY A 153 -10.36 -0.29 -1.00
CA GLY A 153 -10.04 -0.71 -2.37
C GLY A 153 -8.77 -1.57 -2.46
N VAL A 154 -8.89 -2.76 -3.05
CA VAL A 154 -7.83 -3.77 -3.14
C VAL A 154 -7.49 -4.00 -4.60
N ARG A 155 -6.21 -3.92 -4.94
CA ARG A 155 -5.69 -4.38 -6.23
C ARG A 155 -4.73 -5.54 -6.05
N LYS A 156 -4.76 -6.48 -6.99
CA LYS A 156 -3.78 -7.56 -7.07
C LYS A 156 -2.55 -7.12 -7.85
N LEU A 157 -1.36 -7.44 -7.33
CA LEU A 157 -0.08 -7.21 -7.97
C LEU A 157 0.34 -8.47 -8.73
N TYR A 158 0.57 -8.32 -10.03
CA TYR A 158 1.03 -9.42 -10.89
C TYR A 158 2.50 -9.27 -11.28
N ARG A 159 3.00 -8.02 -11.41
CA ARG A 159 4.33 -7.75 -11.94
C ARG A 159 5.38 -7.92 -10.84
N HIS A 160 6.39 -8.75 -11.12
CA HIS A 160 7.52 -8.95 -10.22
C HIS A 160 8.27 -7.65 -9.91
N THR A 161 8.32 -6.70 -10.86
CA THR A 161 8.96 -5.39 -10.67
C THR A 161 8.27 -4.58 -9.57
N GLU A 162 6.94 -4.46 -9.60
CA GLU A 162 6.16 -3.77 -8.56
C GLU A 162 6.37 -4.42 -7.18
N ILE A 163 6.29 -5.75 -7.13
CA ILE A 163 6.49 -6.52 -5.88
C ILE A 163 7.90 -6.31 -5.33
N SER A 164 8.92 -6.29 -6.20
CA SER A 164 10.32 -6.09 -5.79
C SER A 164 10.56 -4.69 -5.28
N THR A 165 9.96 -3.68 -5.91
CA THR A 165 10.01 -2.28 -5.44
C THR A 165 9.41 -2.16 -4.04
N TRP A 166 8.27 -2.80 -3.76
CA TRP A 166 7.73 -2.81 -2.40
C TRP A 166 8.63 -3.48 -1.38
N LYS A 167 9.19 -4.65 -1.73
CA LYS A 167 10.06 -5.40 -0.83
C LYS A 167 11.38 -4.67 -0.55
N SER A 168 11.92 -3.88 -1.48
CA SER A 168 13.14 -3.11 -1.25
C SER A 168 12.96 -1.95 -0.28
N LEU A 169 11.72 -1.51 -0.06
CA LEU A 169 11.38 -0.42 0.84
C LEU A 169 11.18 -0.87 2.29
N TRP A 170 11.17 -2.19 2.54
CA TRP A 170 11.07 -2.72 3.88
C TRP A 170 12.23 -2.23 4.74
N PRO A 171 12.01 -1.96 6.05
CA PRO A 171 13.11 -1.72 6.96
C PRO A 171 14.08 -2.90 6.85
N ALA A 172 15.38 -2.62 6.69
CA ALA A 172 16.38 -3.67 6.81
C ALA A 172 16.12 -4.35 8.16
N ARG A 173 15.89 -5.66 8.16
CA ARG A 173 15.70 -6.43 9.40
C ARG A 173 16.91 -6.14 10.26
N THR A 174 16.72 -5.38 11.34
CA THR A 174 17.69 -5.33 12.42
C THR A 174 17.68 -6.74 13.00
N SER A 175 18.71 -7.52 12.67
CA SER A 175 19.03 -8.75 13.37
C SER A 175 19.07 -8.42 14.86
N GLN A 176 18.12 -8.98 15.62
CA GLN A 176 18.29 -9.16 17.05
C GLN A 176 19.25 -10.33 17.28
#